data_AF-A0AAE4ANE6-F1
#
_entry.id   AF-A0AAE4ANE6-F1
#
_cell.length_a   1.000
_cell.length_b   1.000
_cell.length_c   1.000
_cell.angle_alpha   90.00
_cell.angle_beta   90.00
_cell.angle_gamma   90.00
#
_symmetry.space_group_name_H-M   'P 1'
#
loop_
_entity.id
_entity.type
_entity.pdbx_description
1 polymer ?
#
loop_
_entity_poly.entity_id
_entity_poly.type
_entity_poly.pdbx_seq_one_letter_code
_entity_poly.pdbx_strand_id
1 'polypeptide(L)'
;MLPGGRVVRAFAGVCALLMSVAFADECVEPAYPPGTLMYAEPLPDPLEGFNRGVHVFNKVLSQQVIYPIGTSVDFLVPDPLQRGLRNAGHNTLYPLRLVNTCLQGKWSQAWSETKRFGVNTTVGVLGFRDQATKWDMPRYDEDFGQTFGYYGLGPGFFLNLPFLGPSTGRDTVGLVLDYPFDLVKWIFSGGTATAINATRTVNMFSMHSATLRQFFDAQEDSYAVVRAGYTVYRETQIADYQPPADFVGNDPDQSLGYVMLRPTRKDYALQGYTRRVQIAGAVEKLPYTSWHCPQDRGVLVILPGIGGHRLSAGVAALAEQFVADGWSVIAVSSSFTPDFFLGAAPAGYLPGNFRADAALLNDALQTVLADYRRRYPDSSSTQALLGFSLGGLNALYLAEREARGDVGTVAFAQYLAINPPVDPLYALQRVDEFFAIPSSWPATEREERSRELFHRVAAFLAFNGRQQRPPFRMPPLTLDESRFLIGMNMRLALVETLIASQQAANAGVLRNDPDKRNSALEVEALSTSYEDYVRYYLLPYLARRKPAAPTRSLEEIAAGLSLRSLDARLRDLGKVAVFQNRNDFLLHDDDAAWYGEFFGDRAVLHPEGGHLGNMSRPDYQQAMRDVLDRARQ
;
A
#
# COMPACT_ATOMS: atom_id res chain seq x y z
N MET A 1 26.69 -79.45 -1.92
CA MET A 1 25.36 -79.82 -1.40
C MET A 1 24.33 -78.88 -2.00
N LEU A 2 23.58 -79.37 -2.99
CA LEU A 2 22.23 -78.90 -3.39
C LEU A 2 21.21 -79.55 -2.42
N PRO A 3 19.95 -79.07 -2.23
CA PRO A 3 18.95 -78.68 -3.26
C PRO A 3 18.07 -77.46 -2.88
N GLY A 4 17.15 -76.91 -3.69
CA GLY A 4 16.72 -77.18 -5.06
C GLY A 4 15.32 -76.60 -5.36
N GLY A 5 15.12 -76.22 -6.63
CA GLY A 5 13.82 -76.16 -7.35
C GLY A 5 12.94 -74.90 -7.18
N ARG A 6 12.44 -74.24 -8.23
CA ARG A 6 12.06 -74.70 -9.58
C ARG A 6 12.33 -73.63 -10.65
N VAL A 7 12.74 -74.12 -11.81
CA VAL A 7 12.92 -73.44 -13.10
C VAL A 7 11.90 -74.04 -14.10
N VAL A 8 11.65 -73.33 -15.21
CA VAL A 8 11.20 -73.83 -16.55
C VAL A 8 9.67 -73.76 -16.78
N ARG A 9 9.06 -73.20 -17.85
CA ARG A 9 9.35 -72.47 -19.11
C ARG A 9 7.96 -71.93 -19.59
N ALA A 10 7.78 -70.91 -20.43
CA ALA A 10 8.15 -70.88 -21.85
C ALA A 10 7.90 -69.49 -22.51
N PHE A 11 8.84 -69.09 -23.39
CA PHE A 11 8.71 -68.44 -24.73
C PHE A 11 7.71 -67.27 -24.89
N ALA A 12 8.04 -66.08 -25.39
CA ALA A 12 9.12 -65.54 -26.22
C ALA A 12 9.23 -64.02 -25.89
N GLY A 13 10.36 -63.32 -25.93
CA GLY A 13 11.32 -63.25 -27.02
C GLY A 13 11.13 -61.93 -27.80
N VAL A 14 11.82 -60.87 -27.33
CA VAL A 14 12.42 -59.78 -28.12
C VAL A 14 11.49 -58.97 -29.04
N CYS A 15 11.03 -57.79 -28.58
CA CYS A 15 10.80 -56.56 -29.39
C CYS A 15 10.20 -55.36 -28.62
N ALA A 16 10.60 -55.09 -27.36
CA ALA A 16 10.10 -53.90 -26.64
C ALA A 16 11.20 -53.17 -25.85
N LEU A 17 12.37 -53.04 -26.48
CA LEU A 17 13.43 -52.14 -26.04
C LEU A 17 13.53 -51.03 -27.09
N LEU A 18 12.55 -50.10 -27.05
CA LEU A 18 12.47 -48.78 -27.69
C LEU A 18 11.00 -48.32 -27.56
N MET A 19 10.78 -47.16 -26.93
CA MET A 19 9.47 -46.53 -26.62
C MET A 19 8.88 -46.81 -25.23
N SER A 20 9.62 -46.46 -24.19
CA SER A 20 9.01 -45.82 -23.02
C SER A 20 10.03 -44.87 -22.40
N VAL A 21 10.26 -43.75 -23.09
CA VAL A 21 10.72 -42.53 -22.41
C VAL A 21 9.52 -42.10 -21.58
N ALA A 22 9.39 -42.70 -20.39
CA ALA A 22 8.60 -42.09 -19.34
C ALA A 22 9.34 -40.80 -19.02
N PHE A 23 8.79 -39.69 -19.50
CA PHE A 23 9.10 -38.38 -18.98
C PHE A 23 8.88 -38.45 -17.47
N ALA A 24 9.96 -38.65 -16.73
CA ALA A 24 10.05 -38.08 -15.40
C ALA A 24 9.99 -36.59 -15.66
N ASP A 25 8.80 -36.00 -15.57
CA ASP A 25 8.66 -34.59 -15.26
C ASP A 25 9.47 -34.41 -13.97
N GLU A 26 10.70 -33.90 -14.08
CA GLU A 26 11.27 -33.14 -13.00
C GLU A 26 10.18 -32.15 -12.61
N CYS A 27 9.71 -32.21 -11.36
CA CYS A 27 8.90 -31.13 -10.80
C CYS A 27 9.79 -29.89 -10.77
N VAL A 28 9.89 -29.21 -11.91
CA VAL A 28 10.40 -27.85 -12.00
C VAL A 28 9.39 -27.05 -11.20
N GLU A 29 9.74 -26.71 -9.96
CA GLU A 29 8.99 -25.68 -9.24
C GLU A 29 8.86 -24.48 -10.18
N PRO A 30 7.66 -23.90 -10.34
CA PRO A 30 7.48 -22.79 -11.25
C PRO A 30 8.49 -21.71 -10.87
N ALA A 31 9.33 -21.30 -11.83
CA ALA A 31 10.35 -20.28 -11.62
C ALA A 31 9.64 -18.97 -11.27
N TYR A 32 9.51 -18.69 -9.97
CA TYR A 32 8.91 -17.46 -9.49
C TYR A 32 9.82 -16.29 -9.84
N PRO A 33 9.27 -15.12 -10.24
CA PRO A 33 10.06 -13.90 -10.27
C PRO A 33 10.77 -13.72 -8.93
N PRO A 34 12.08 -13.42 -8.87
CA PRO A 34 12.79 -13.26 -7.61
C PRO A 34 12.16 -12.24 -6.66
N GLY A 35 11.49 -11.20 -7.18
CA GLY A 35 10.70 -10.27 -6.38
C GLY A 35 9.52 -10.93 -5.65
N THR A 36 8.94 -11.99 -6.20
CA THR A 36 7.90 -12.78 -5.54
C THR A 36 8.44 -13.43 -4.28
N LEU A 37 9.57 -14.13 -4.35
CA LEU A 37 10.16 -14.81 -3.18
C LEU A 37 10.53 -13.82 -2.06
N MET A 38 10.92 -12.60 -2.44
CA MET A 38 11.28 -11.54 -1.49
C MET A 38 10.11 -10.96 -0.69
N TYR A 39 8.90 -10.99 -1.24
CA TYR A 39 7.68 -10.57 -0.54
C TYR A 39 6.87 -11.76 -0.01
N ALA A 40 6.98 -12.91 -0.66
CA ALA A 40 6.17 -14.11 -0.45
C ALA A 40 6.76 -15.12 0.53
N GLU A 41 7.89 -14.82 1.17
CA GLU A 41 8.43 -15.57 2.31
C GLU A 41 8.28 -14.82 3.64
N PRO A 42 7.08 -14.34 4.03
CA PRO A 42 6.86 -13.99 5.43
C PRO A 42 6.94 -15.25 6.29
N LEU A 43 7.00 -15.07 7.61
CA LEU A 43 7.08 -16.19 8.56
C LEU A 43 6.08 -17.31 8.26
N PRO A 44 6.50 -18.60 8.31
CA PRO A 44 5.63 -19.73 8.04
C PRO A 44 4.37 -19.69 8.90
N ASP A 45 3.23 -20.04 8.30
CA ASP A 45 1.91 -19.88 8.91
C ASP A 45 1.05 -21.15 8.77
N PRO A 46 1.34 -22.20 9.56
CA PRO A 46 0.59 -23.45 9.52
C PRO A 46 -0.84 -23.31 10.05
N LEU A 47 -1.15 -22.21 10.74
CA LEU A 47 -2.46 -21.91 11.33
C LEU A 47 -3.13 -20.72 10.63
N GLU A 48 -2.88 -20.52 9.33
CA GLU A 48 -3.32 -19.34 8.59
C GLU A 48 -4.84 -19.10 8.73
N GLY A 49 -5.66 -20.14 8.66
CA GLY A 49 -7.11 -20.01 8.85
C GLY A 49 -7.51 -19.47 10.23
N PHE A 50 -6.85 -19.93 11.30
CA PHE A 50 -7.07 -19.42 12.65
C PHE A 50 -6.56 -17.98 12.78
N ASN A 51 -5.35 -17.70 12.30
CA ASN A 51 -4.72 -16.39 12.38
C ASN A 51 -5.48 -15.32 11.59
N ARG A 52 -6.02 -15.65 10.41
CA ARG A 52 -6.94 -14.79 9.64
C ARG A 52 -8.25 -14.55 10.38
N GLY A 53 -8.82 -15.57 11.04
CA GLY A 53 -10.00 -15.40 11.89
C GLY A 53 -9.77 -14.44 13.05
N VAL A 54 -8.64 -14.59 13.76
CA VAL A 54 -8.23 -13.64 14.81
C VAL A 54 -7.94 -12.25 14.24
N HIS A 55 -7.40 -12.17 13.02
CA HIS A 55 -7.19 -10.89 12.34
C HIS A 55 -8.48 -10.14 12.11
N VAL A 56 -9.52 -10.83 11.63
CA VAL A 56 -10.86 -10.25 11.46
C VAL A 56 -11.39 -9.76 12.81
N PHE A 57 -11.23 -10.54 13.88
CA PHE A 57 -11.60 -10.11 15.24
C PHE A 57 -10.87 -8.83 15.65
N ASN A 58 -9.53 -8.78 15.51
CA ASN A 58 -8.72 -7.62 15.85
C ASN A 58 -9.06 -6.39 14.99
N LYS A 59 -9.33 -6.58 13.69
CA LYS A 59 -9.81 -5.54 12.78
C LYS A 59 -11.14 -4.98 13.25
N VAL A 60 -12.14 -5.83 13.51
CA VAL A 60 -13.47 -5.38 14.00
C VAL A 60 -13.34 -4.66 15.33
N LEU A 61 -12.57 -5.19 16.28
CA LEU A 61 -12.30 -4.53 17.56
C LEU A 61 -11.67 -3.15 17.35
N SER A 62 -10.65 -3.07 16.49
CA SER A 62 -9.96 -1.81 16.18
C SER A 62 -10.94 -0.77 15.61
N GLN A 63 -11.83 -1.20 14.73
CA GLN A 63 -12.71 -0.31 13.97
C GLN A 63 -13.96 0.11 14.76
N GLN A 64 -14.54 -0.81 15.54
CA GLN A 64 -15.83 -0.61 16.21
C GLN A 64 -15.70 -0.19 17.67
N VAL A 65 -14.55 -0.45 18.31
CA VAL A 65 -14.34 -0.18 19.74
C VAL A 65 -13.17 0.76 19.95
N ILE A 66 -11.99 0.41 19.45
CA ILE A 66 -10.77 1.19 19.71
C ILE A 66 -10.84 2.56 19.04
N TYR A 67 -11.29 2.63 17.78
CA TYR A 67 -11.40 3.90 17.05
C TYR A 67 -12.36 4.90 17.72
N PRO A 68 -13.63 4.56 18.05
CA PRO A 68 -14.52 5.48 18.75
C PRO A 68 -14.00 5.94 20.11
N ILE A 69 -13.36 5.04 20.88
CA ILE A 69 -12.72 5.39 22.16
C ILE A 69 -11.57 6.37 21.89
N GLY A 70 -10.73 6.08 20.90
CA GLY A 70 -9.62 6.93 20.50
C GLY A 70 -10.05 8.34 20.13
N THR A 71 -11.07 8.47 19.27
CA THR A 71 -11.65 9.77 18.90
C THR A 71 -12.20 10.51 20.12
N SER A 72 -12.81 9.80 21.07
CA SER A 72 -13.31 10.42 22.32
C SER A 72 -12.18 10.91 23.21
N VAL A 73 -11.08 10.15 23.30
CA VAL A 73 -9.87 10.56 24.04
C VAL A 73 -9.21 11.76 23.37
N ASP A 74 -9.08 11.76 22.04
CA ASP A 74 -8.53 12.89 21.28
C ASP A 74 -9.35 14.17 21.45
N PHE A 75 -10.68 14.04 21.57
CA PHE A 75 -11.56 15.15 21.86
C PHE A 75 -11.41 15.69 23.30
N LEU A 76 -11.23 14.81 24.29
CA LEU A 76 -11.22 15.18 25.71
C LEU A 76 -9.83 15.54 26.26
N VAL A 77 -8.77 14.95 25.70
CA VAL A 77 -7.42 14.97 26.27
C VAL A 77 -6.45 15.66 25.30
N PRO A 78 -5.88 16.83 25.67
CA PRO A 78 -4.94 17.54 24.82
C PRO A 78 -3.69 16.74 24.45
N ASP A 79 -3.20 16.90 23.21
CA ASP A 79 -1.99 16.22 22.69
C ASP A 79 -0.76 16.24 23.62
N PRO A 80 -0.43 17.35 24.34
CA PRO A 80 0.70 17.35 25.26
C PRO A 80 0.51 16.36 26.41
N LEU A 81 -0.72 16.21 26.93
CA LEU A 81 -1.05 15.29 28.01
C LEU A 81 -1.02 13.84 27.52
N GLN A 82 -1.61 13.54 26.37
CA GLN A 82 -1.55 12.20 25.79
C GLN A 82 -0.10 11.74 25.52
N ARG A 83 0.71 12.63 24.93
CA ARG A 83 2.15 12.38 24.74
C ARG A 83 2.86 12.17 26.06
N GLY A 84 2.51 12.93 27.08
CA GLY A 84 3.08 12.81 28.41
C GLY A 84 2.78 11.47 29.07
N LEU A 85 1.52 11.03 29.04
CA LEU A 85 1.09 9.72 29.53
C LEU A 85 1.78 8.58 28.78
N ARG A 86 1.91 8.70 27.45
CA ARG A 86 2.65 7.73 26.63
C ARG A 86 4.12 7.66 27.06
N ASN A 87 4.79 8.80 27.24
CA ASN A 87 6.20 8.85 27.64
C ASN A 87 6.39 8.25 29.05
N ALA A 88 5.51 8.60 30.00
CA ALA A 88 5.55 8.06 31.35
C ALA A 88 5.35 6.54 31.35
N GLY A 89 4.39 6.03 30.57
CA GLY A 89 4.17 4.59 30.39
C GLY A 89 5.35 3.86 29.75
N HIS A 90 6.06 4.48 28.81
CA HIS A 90 7.32 3.92 28.31
C HIS A 90 8.43 3.95 29.37
N ASN A 91 8.47 4.98 30.22
CA ASN A 91 9.45 5.07 31.30
C ASN A 91 9.26 3.94 32.33
N THR A 92 8.03 3.47 32.57
CA THR A 92 7.76 2.34 33.49
C THR A 92 8.25 0.99 32.97
N LEU A 93 8.43 0.84 31.65
CA LEU A 93 9.02 -0.34 31.02
C LEU A 93 10.57 -0.36 31.07
N TYR A 94 11.21 0.54 31.82
CA TYR A 94 12.67 0.56 31.96
C TYR A 94 13.26 -0.78 32.46
N PRO A 95 12.72 -1.47 33.49
CA PRO A 95 13.30 -2.73 33.95
C PRO A 95 13.30 -3.80 32.87
N LEU A 96 12.23 -3.87 32.06
CA LEU A 96 12.14 -4.80 30.94
C LEU A 96 13.32 -4.60 29.97
N ARG A 97 13.53 -3.35 29.53
CA ARG A 97 14.60 -3.01 28.59
C ARG A 97 15.99 -3.20 29.21
N LEU A 98 16.17 -2.83 30.48
CA LEU A 98 17.43 -3.01 31.19
C LEU A 98 17.81 -4.49 31.32
N VAL A 99 16.86 -5.34 31.74
CA VAL A 99 17.13 -6.77 31.93
C VAL A 99 17.46 -7.40 30.59
N ASN A 100 16.70 -7.13 29.53
CA ASN A 100 16.96 -7.72 28.22
C ASN A 100 18.26 -7.20 27.58
N THR A 101 18.57 -5.91 27.66
CA THR A 101 19.89 -5.40 27.22
C THR A 101 21.04 -6.04 27.99
N CYS A 102 20.91 -6.25 29.31
CA CYS A 102 21.92 -6.95 30.11
C CYS A 102 22.05 -8.43 29.72
N LEU A 103 20.92 -9.13 29.55
CA LEU A 103 20.91 -10.53 29.12
C LEU A 103 21.59 -10.70 27.77
N GLN A 104 21.36 -9.78 26.83
CA GLN A 104 22.02 -9.81 25.52
C GLN A 104 23.48 -9.33 25.57
N GLY A 105 24.03 -8.97 26.74
CA GLY A 105 25.42 -8.52 26.90
C GLY A 105 25.69 -7.09 26.39
N LYS A 106 24.65 -6.31 26.12
CA LYS A 106 24.72 -4.96 25.53
C LYS A 106 24.93 -3.89 26.59
N TRP A 107 26.05 -3.95 27.33
CA TRP A 107 26.31 -3.08 28.50
C TRP A 107 26.23 -1.58 28.21
N SER A 108 26.70 -1.15 27.03
CA SER A 108 26.61 0.26 26.62
C SER A 108 25.16 0.73 26.45
N GLN A 109 24.32 -0.11 25.84
CA GLN A 109 22.90 0.17 25.66
C GLN A 109 22.15 0.14 26.99
N ALA A 110 22.46 -0.83 27.86
CA ALA A 110 21.93 -0.91 29.22
C ALA A 110 22.23 0.39 30.00
N TRP A 111 23.48 0.87 29.96
CA TRP A 111 23.85 2.14 30.58
C TRP A 111 23.14 3.35 29.94
N SER A 112 22.93 3.35 28.62
CA SER A 112 22.14 4.37 27.94
C SER A 112 20.68 4.39 28.42
N GLU A 113 20.04 3.23 28.54
CA GLU A 113 18.68 3.09 29.07
C GLU A 113 18.59 3.56 30.53
N THR A 114 19.56 3.22 31.37
CA THR A 114 19.62 3.70 32.76
C THR A 114 19.72 5.21 32.83
N LYS A 115 20.59 5.83 32.01
CA LYS A 115 20.69 7.30 31.93
C LYS A 115 19.39 7.92 31.44
N ARG A 116 18.77 7.36 30.39
CA ARG A 116 17.46 7.81 29.88
C ARG A 116 16.40 7.76 30.95
N PHE A 117 16.29 6.66 31.68
CA PHE A 117 15.35 6.51 32.79
C PHE A 117 15.60 7.53 33.89
N GLY A 118 16.85 7.73 34.31
CA GLY A 118 17.20 8.73 35.32
C GLY A 118 16.83 10.15 34.89
N VAL A 119 17.18 10.55 33.68
CA VAL A 119 16.86 11.88 33.11
C VAL A 119 15.36 12.07 32.97
N ASN A 120 14.65 11.11 32.39
CA ASN A 120 13.21 11.21 32.17
C ASN A 120 12.44 11.17 33.49
N THR A 121 12.91 10.43 34.49
CA THR A 121 12.27 10.39 35.82
C THR A 121 12.49 11.67 36.61
N THR A 122 13.65 12.33 36.47
CA THR A 122 13.99 13.57 37.19
C THR A 122 13.58 14.81 36.41
N VAL A 123 14.39 15.21 35.41
CA VAL A 123 14.16 16.39 34.57
C VAL A 123 12.90 16.23 33.72
N GLY A 124 12.58 15.00 33.33
CA GLY A 124 11.38 14.67 32.58
C GLY A 124 10.11 14.53 33.42
N VAL A 125 10.15 14.79 34.73
CA VAL A 125 8.98 14.71 35.63
C VAL A 125 8.32 13.32 35.59
N LEU A 126 8.97 12.33 36.19
CA LEU A 126 8.51 10.92 36.25
C LEU A 126 8.28 10.26 34.87
N GLY A 127 8.94 10.77 33.84
CA GLY A 127 8.85 10.27 32.48
C GLY A 127 7.80 10.97 31.62
N PHE A 128 7.06 11.94 32.16
CA PHE A 128 6.04 12.66 31.40
C PHE A 128 6.64 13.45 30.22
N ARG A 129 7.83 14.01 30.41
CA ARG A 129 8.63 14.65 29.36
C ARG A 129 9.80 13.75 28.99
N ASP A 130 9.86 13.34 27.73
CA ASP A 130 11.02 12.62 27.18
C ASP A 130 12.17 13.60 26.91
N GLN A 131 12.85 14.02 27.98
CA GLN A 131 13.99 14.92 27.92
C GLN A 131 15.22 14.23 27.36
N ALA A 132 15.38 12.94 27.62
CA ALA A 132 16.54 12.20 27.18
C ALA A 132 16.64 12.13 25.64
N THR A 133 15.50 11.99 24.94
CA THR A 133 15.49 12.09 23.46
C THR A 133 15.87 13.47 22.96
N LYS A 134 15.53 14.55 23.70
CA LYS A 134 15.97 15.92 23.33
C LYS A 134 17.46 16.15 23.53
N TRP A 135 18.14 15.28 24.28
CA TRP A 135 19.58 15.25 24.48
C TRP A 135 20.24 14.11 23.68
N ASP A 136 19.58 13.65 22.62
CA ASP A 136 20.08 12.66 21.67
C ASP A 136 20.51 11.33 22.32
N MET A 137 19.90 10.98 23.45
CA MET A 137 20.08 9.65 24.03
C MET A 137 19.19 8.67 23.24
N PRO A 138 19.69 7.58 22.65
CA PRO A 138 18.84 6.63 21.92
C PRO A 138 18.06 5.70 22.85
N ARG A 139 16.83 5.32 22.46
CA ARG A 139 16.00 4.34 23.16
C ARG A 139 16.16 2.95 22.53
N TYR A 140 16.38 1.93 23.35
CA TYR A 140 16.55 0.53 22.99
C TYR A 140 15.41 -0.31 23.54
N ASP A 141 14.35 -0.50 22.73
CA ASP A 141 13.12 -1.20 23.11
C ASP A 141 13.28 -2.74 23.12
N GLU A 142 14.19 -3.26 23.94
CA GLU A 142 14.46 -4.69 24.09
C GLU A 142 13.40 -5.44 24.89
N ASP A 143 13.06 -6.66 24.44
CA ASP A 143 12.09 -7.58 25.06
C ASP A 143 12.62 -9.02 25.11
N PHE A 144 11.95 -9.92 25.84
CA PHE A 144 12.41 -11.32 25.95
C PHE A 144 12.35 -12.07 24.61
N GLY A 145 11.44 -11.71 23.71
CA GLY A 145 11.39 -12.26 22.36
C GLY A 145 12.67 -11.92 21.57
N GLN A 146 13.14 -10.68 21.69
CA GLN A 146 14.42 -10.23 21.11
C GLN A 146 15.60 -10.95 21.75
N THR A 147 15.63 -11.07 23.08
CA THR A 147 16.70 -11.81 23.79
C THR A 147 16.78 -13.26 23.35
N PHE A 148 15.65 -13.94 23.17
CA PHE A 148 15.65 -15.30 22.63
C PHE A 148 16.14 -15.35 21.19
N GLY A 149 15.75 -14.38 20.35
CA GLY A 149 16.26 -14.25 18.99
C GLY A 149 17.77 -14.03 18.94
N TYR A 150 18.30 -13.19 19.83
CA TYR A 150 19.73 -12.94 19.98
C TYR A 150 20.53 -14.22 20.28
N TYR A 151 19.96 -15.14 21.06
CA TYR A 151 20.56 -16.45 21.34
C TYR A 151 20.25 -17.52 20.29
N GLY A 152 19.70 -17.14 19.13
CA GLY A 152 19.47 -18.04 18.00
C GLY A 152 18.18 -18.86 18.10
N LEU A 153 17.29 -18.58 19.06
CA LEU A 153 15.96 -19.20 19.06
C LEU A 153 15.16 -18.64 17.87
N GLY A 154 14.88 -19.51 16.91
CA GLY A 154 14.09 -19.16 15.74
C GLY A 154 12.69 -18.67 16.11
N PRO A 155 12.02 -17.91 15.23
CA PRO A 155 10.68 -17.39 15.47
C PRO A 155 9.63 -18.51 15.64
N GLY A 156 9.86 -19.68 15.05
CA GLY A 156 8.87 -20.73 14.91
C GLY A 156 7.92 -20.39 13.77
N PHE A 157 6.63 -20.25 14.08
CA PHE A 157 5.60 -19.88 13.10
C PHE A 157 4.86 -18.61 13.52
N PHE A 158 4.22 -17.97 12.54
CA PHE A 158 3.43 -16.77 12.75
C PHE A 158 2.17 -17.04 13.59
N LEU A 159 1.88 -16.13 14.51
CA LEU A 159 0.69 -16.17 15.35
C LEU A 159 0.04 -14.80 15.36
N ASN A 160 -1.25 -14.72 15.09
CA ASN A 160 -2.01 -13.51 15.36
C ASN A 160 -2.77 -13.69 16.66
N LEU A 161 -2.42 -12.89 17.67
CA LEU A 161 -2.99 -13.00 19.01
C LEU A 161 -4.22 -12.10 19.14
N PRO A 162 -5.31 -12.58 19.78
CA PRO A 162 -6.46 -11.73 20.07
C PRO A 162 -6.03 -10.52 20.90
N PHE A 163 -6.55 -9.34 20.57
CA PHE A 163 -6.26 -8.03 21.18
C PHE A 163 -4.84 -7.49 20.98
N LEU A 164 -3.83 -8.36 20.91
CA LEU A 164 -2.41 -7.99 20.86
C LEU A 164 -1.87 -7.85 19.43
N GLY A 165 -2.43 -8.59 18.47
CA GLY A 165 -2.03 -8.55 17.07
C GLY A 165 -0.89 -9.53 16.72
N PRO A 166 -0.06 -9.22 15.71
CA PRO A 166 0.93 -10.15 15.16
C PRO A 166 2.03 -10.50 16.16
N SER A 167 2.44 -11.78 16.16
CA SER A 167 3.43 -12.38 17.05
C SER A 167 4.08 -13.62 16.40
N THR A 168 4.98 -14.28 17.12
CA THR A 168 5.50 -15.62 16.81
C THR A 168 5.41 -16.54 18.03
N GLY A 169 5.70 -17.83 17.86
CA GLY A 169 5.82 -18.75 19.01
C GLY A 169 6.86 -18.25 20.04
N ARG A 170 8.04 -17.85 19.56
CA ARG A 170 9.09 -17.25 20.41
C ARG A 170 8.62 -15.97 21.08
N ASP A 171 8.08 -15.03 20.30
CA ASP A 171 7.72 -13.72 20.81
C ASP A 171 6.52 -13.81 21.77
N THR A 172 5.61 -14.76 21.59
CA THR A 172 4.50 -15.00 22.53
C THR A 172 4.99 -15.48 23.89
N VAL A 173 5.98 -16.38 23.93
CA VAL A 173 6.65 -16.76 25.19
C VAL A 173 7.37 -15.55 25.80
N GLY A 174 8.02 -14.74 24.95
CA GLY A 174 8.63 -13.47 25.35
C GLY A 174 7.63 -12.55 26.06
N LEU A 175 6.45 -12.32 25.48
CA LEU A 175 5.39 -11.46 26.05
C LEU A 175 4.94 -11.92 27.45
N VAL A 176 4.87 -13.23 27.70
CA VAL A 176 4.54 -13.78 29.03
C VAL A 176 5.64 -13.44 30.05
N LEU A 177 6.91 -13.53 29.63
CA LEU A 177 8.06 -13.18 30.47
C LEU A 177 8.26 -11.67 30.62
N ASP A 178 7.82 -10.87 29.65
CA ASP A 178 7.85 -9.41 29.73
C ASP A 178 6.88 -8.90 30.80
N TYR A 179 5.74 -9.59 30.99
CA TYR A 179 4.64 -9.17 31.86
C TYR A 179 5.05 -8.74 33.27
N PRO A 180 5.90 -9.46 34.03
CA PRO A 180 6.33 -9.03 35.36
C PRO A 180 7.26 -7.81 35.36
N PHE A 181 7.89 -7.41 34.26
CA PHE A 181 8.90 -6.34 34.21
C PHE A 181 8.33 -4.95 33.89
N ASP A 182 7.13 -4.66 34.40
CA ASP A 182 6.53 -3.32 34.37
C ASP A 182 6.55 -2.71 35.77
N LEU A 183 7.23 -1.55 35.94
CA LEU A 183 7.30 -0.84 37.22
C LEU A 183 5.92 -0.54 37.81
N VAL A 184 4.88 -0.39 36.97
CA VAL A 184 3.50 -0.17 37.46
C VAL A 184 3.07 -1.29 38.41
N LYS A 185 3.46 -2.54 38.12
CA LYS A 185 3.08 -3.70 38.95
C LYS A 185 3.93 -3.86 40.21
N TRP A 186 5.12 -3.25 40.24
CA TRP A 186 5.99 -3.27 41.42
C TRP A 186 5.61 -2.18 42.41
N ILE A 187 5.14 -1.03 41.90
CA ILE A 187 4.80 0.16 42.69
C ILE A 187 3.33 0.13 43.12
N PHE A 188 2.43 -0.31 42.23
CA PHE A 188 1.00 -0.36 42.48
C PHE A 188 0.49 -1.80 42.50
N SER A 189 -0.57 -2.04 43.25
CA SER A 189 -1.21 -3.35 43.36
C SER A 189 -2.73 -3.26 43.17
N GLY A 190 -3.36 -4.41 42.97
CA GLY A 190 -4.82 -4.54 42.86
C GLY A 190 -5.43 -3.64 41.77
N GLY A 191 -6.57 -3.01 42.11
CA GLY A 191 -7.32 -2.18 41.16
C GLY A 191 -6.55 -0.98 40.61
N THR A 192 -5.62 -0.41 41.37
CA THR A 192 -4.82 0.75 40.93
C THR A 192 -3.86 0.40 39.79
N ALA A 193 -3.15 -0.73 39.90
CA ALA A 193 -2.28 -1.21 38.83
C ALA A 193 -3.08 -1.53 37.56
N THR A 194 -4.26 -2.12 37.70
CA THR A 194 -5.18 -2.37 36.59
C THR A 194 -5.63 -1.07 35.93
N ALA A 195 -6.03 -0.07 36.70
CA ALA A 195 -6.46 1.22 36.19
C ALA A 195 -5.35 1.93 35.41
N ILE A 196 -4.13 1.99 35.95
CA ILE A 196 -2.98 2.63 35.28
C ILE A 196 -2.66 1.92 33.96
N ASN A 197 -2.62 0.58 33.96
CA ASN A 197 -2.37 -0.19 32.74
C ASN A 197 -3.49 0.01 31.71
N ALA A 198 -4.75 0.03 32.14
CA ALA A 198 -5.88 0.31 31.26
C ALA A 198 -5.77 1.71 30.64
N THR A 199 -5.49 2.74 31.44
CA THR A 199 -5.28 4.11 30.95
C THR A 199 -4.13 4.18 29.95
N ARG A 200 -3.00 3.53 30.22
CA ARG A 200 -1.85 3.49 29.32
C ARG A 200 -2.20 2.81 27.99
N THR A 201 -2.88 1.68 28.05
CA THR A 201 -3.33 0.93 26.86
C THR A 201 -4.31 1.74 26.03
N VAL A 202 -5.32 2.35 26.67
CA VAL A 202 -6.28 3.24 26.00
C VAL A 202 -5.57 4.42 25.35
N ASN A 203 -4.68 5.10 26.06
CA ASN A 203 -3.93 6.25 25.52
C ASN A 203 -3.04 5.84 24.33
N MET A 204 -2.35 4.70 24.43
CA MET A 204 -1.51 4.18 23.33
C MET A 204 -2.34 3.89 22.09
N PHE A 205 -3.46 3.19 22.25
CA PHE A 205 -4.33 2.86 21.13
C PHE A 205 -5.01 4.10 20.55
N SER A 206 -5.44 5.05 21.38
CA SER A 206 -6.08 6.30 20.95
C SER A 206 -5.20 7.04 19.94
N MET A 207 -3.92 7.23 20.29
CA MET A 207 -2.93 7.91 19.45
C MET A 207 -2.65 7.26 18.08
N HIS A 208 -3.02 6.00 17.87
CA HIS A 208 -2.81 5.27 16.60
C HIS A 208 -4.11 4.78 15.96
N SER A 209 -5.24 5.00 16.62
CA SER A 209 -6.52 4.41 16.26
C SER A 209 -6.98 4.82 14.86
N ALA A 210 -6.82 6.10 14.52
CA ALA A 210 -7.16 6.63 13.20
C ALA A 210 -6.28 6.03 12.09
N THR A 211 -4.96 5.95 12.31
CA THR A 211 -4.04 5.34 11.33
C THR A 211 -4.33 3.86 11.13
N LEU A 212 -4.61 3.11 12.19
CA LEU A 212 -4.98 1.70 12.11
C LEU A 212 -6.31 1.50 11.37
N ARG A 213 -7.34 2.30 11.70
CA ARG A 213 -8.62 2.26 11.00
C ARG A 213 -8.46 2.58 9.52
N GLN A 214 -7.72 3.63 9.17
CA GLN A 214 -7.42 4.00 7.78
C GLN A 214 -6.73 2.87 7.03
N PHE A 215 -5.71 2.24 7.64
CA PHE A 215 -5.01 1.10 7.06
C PHE A 215 -5.96 -0.07 6.78
N PHE A 216 -6.76 -0.46 7.78
CA PHE A 216 -7.70 -1.58 7.62
C PHE A 216 -8.84 -1.31 6.64
N ASP A 217 -9.21 -0.05 6.43
CA ASP A 217 -10.24 0.37 5.48
C ASP A 217 -9.69 0.54 4.06
N ALA A 218 -8.37 0.71 3.90
CA ALA A 218 -7.72 0.94 2.62
C ALA A 218 -7.05 -0.30 2.02
N GLN A 219 -7.03 -1.43 2.75
CA GLN A 219 -6.40 -2.67 2.34
C GLN A 219 -7.44 -3.79 2.30
N GLU A 220 -7.54 -4.45 1.15
CA GLU A 220 -8.40 -5.61 0.96
C GLU A 220 -7.88 -6.79 1.81
N ASP A 221 -6.62 -7.22 1.63
CA ASP A 221 -5.96 -8.17 2.54
C ASP A 221 -4.93 -7.51 3.46
N SER A 222 -5.47 -6.80 4.45
CA SER A 222 -4.67 -6.31 5.58
C SER A 222 -3.93 -7.39 6.39
N TYR A 223 -4.28 -8.68 6.27
CA TYR A 223 -3.61 -9.76 7.01
C TYR A 223 -2.23 -10.06 6.42
N ALA A 224 -2.17 -10.28 5.10
CA ALA A 224 -0.92 -10.59 4.40
C ALA A 224 0.12 -9.46 4.61
N VAL A 225 -0.33 -8.21 4.51
CA VAL A 225 0.51 -7.01 4.72
C VAL A 225 1.03 -6.94 6.16
N VAL A 226 0.17 -7.19 7.16
CA VAL A 226 0.58 -7.20 8.58
C VAL A 226 1.58 -8.32 8.87
N ARG A 227 1.39 -9.51 8.30
CA ARG A 227 2.30 -10.65 8.47
C ARG A 227 3.69 -10.37 7.88
N ALA A 228 3.73 -9.86 6.65
CA ALA A 228 4.98 -9.48 5.99
C ALA A 228 5.70 -8.35 6.75
N GLY A 229 4.98 -7.28 7.10
CA GLY A 229 5.53 -6.16 7.86
C GLY A 229 6.07 -6.57 9.23
N TYR A 230 5.35 -7.43 9.95
CA TYR A 230 5.79 -7.93 11.25
C TYR A 230 7.07 -8.79 11.15
N THR A 231 7.16 -9.64 10.11
CA THR A 231 8.34 -10.48 9.84
C THR A 231 9.59 -9.60 9.73
N VAL A 232 9.58 -8.65 8.79
CA VAL A 232 10.71 -7.74 8.57
C VAL A 232 10.99 -6.89 9.80
N TYR A 233 9.95 -6.34 10.44
CA TYR A 233 10.10 -5.50 11.62
C TYR A 233 10.81 -6.23 12.77
N ARG A 234 10.41 -7.47 13.09
CA ARG A 234 11.03 -8.23 14.18
C ARG A 234 12.44 -8.69 13.85
N GLU A 235 12.71 -9.11 12.62
CA GLU A 235 14.08 -9.44 12.20
C GLU A 235 14.99 -8.22 12.35
N THR A 236 14.51 -7.03 11.95
CA THR A 236 15.24 -5.75 12.09
C THR A 236 15.55 -5.44 13.56
N GLN A 237 14.60 -5.66 14.46
CA GLN A 237 14.79 -5.44 15.90
C GLN A 237 15.85 -6.38 16.49
N ILE A 238 15.78 -7.68 16.17
CA ILE A 238 16.69 -8.70 16.69
C ILE A 238 18.11 -8.51 16.18
N ALA A 239 18.24 -8.07 14.92
CA ALA A 239 19.53 -7.75 14.31
C ALA A 239 20.15 -6.44 14.85
N ASP A 240 19.48 -5.73 15.78
CA ASP A 240 19.85 -4.38 16.24
C ASP A 240 20.09 -3.38 15.12
N TYR A 241 19.43 -3.57 13.98
CA TYR A 241 19.79 -2.87 12.77
C TYR A 241 19.77 -1.36 13.00
N GLN A 242 20.97 -0.76 12.96
CA GLN A 242 21.13 0.68 13.07
C GLN A 242 21.28 1.24 11.66
N PRO A 243 20.45 2.20 11.26
CA PRO A 243 20.64 2.88 10.00
C PRO A 243 22.05 3.53 9.96
N PRO A 244 22.77 3.45 8.82
CA PRO A 244 24.06 4.12 8.62
C PRO A 244 24.04 5.61 8.99
N ALA A 245 25.19 6.21 9.32
CA ALA A 245 25.25 7.63 9.69
C ALA A 245 24.83 8.59 8.54
N ASP A 246 24.97 8.12 7.30
CA ASP A 246 24.50 8.73 6.05
C ASP A 246 23.10 8.26 5.64
N PHE A 247 22.27 7.75 6.59
CA PHE A 247 20.88 7.37 6.35
C PHE A 247 19.98 8.51 5.81
N VAL A 248 20.53 9.71 5.71
CA VAL A 248 20.01 10.80 4.89
C VAL A 248 20.37 10.51 3.42
N GLY A 249 19.60 9.62 2.81
CA GLY A 249 19.72 9.31 1.39
C GLY A 249 18.77 10.11 0.52
N ASN A 250 19.04 10.13 -0.79
CA ASN A 250 18.04 10.48 -1.79
C ASN A 250 17.39 9.20 -2.33
N ASP A 251 16.20 9.36 -2.90
CA ASP A 251 15.67 8.42 -3.86
C ASP A 251 16.18 8.87 -5.25
N PRO A 252 17.12 8.14 -5.87
CA PRO A 252 17.65 8.50 -7.19
C PRO A 252 16.61 8.40 -8.31
N ASP A 253 15.54 7.62 -8.15
CA ASP A 253 14.42 7.57 -9.10
C ASP A 253 13.45 8.75 -8.89
N GLN A 254 13.48 9.36 -7.68
CA GLN A 254 12.66 10.48 -7.21
C GLN A 254 11.17 10.17 -7.00
N SER A 255 10.66 9.07 -7.58
CA SER A 255 9.25 8.63 -7.50
C SER A 255 8.76 8.35 -6.07
N LEU A 256 9.62 7.85 -5.17
CA LEU A 256 9.29 7.65 -3.75
C LEU A 256 9.10 8.97 -3.00
N GLY A 257 9.39 10.11 -3.63
CA GLY A 257 8.95 11.43 -3.19
C GLY A 257 7.43 11.53 -2.97
N TYR A 258 6.62 10.71 -3.65
CA TYR A 258 5.18 10.61 -3.42
C TYR A 258 4.83 10.10 -2.02
N VAL A 259 5.66 9.23 -1.41
CA VAL A 259 5.43 8.70 -0.04
C VAL A 259 5.47 9.82 1.03
N MET A 260 6.08 10.96 0.68
CA MET A 260 6.14 12.17 1.50
C MET A 260 4.87 13.00 1.45
N LEU A 261 4.00 12.78 0.46
CA LEU A 261 2.71 13.45 0.37
C LEU A 261 1.75 12.85 1.41
N ARG A 262 1.66 13.50 2.56
CA ARG A 262 0.84 13.07 3.71
C ARG A 262 0.06 14.24 4.28
N PRO A 263 -1.14 14.00 4.85
CA PRO A 263 -1.87 15.06 5.52
C PRO A 263 -1.10 15.52 6.76
N THR A 264 -1.25 16.81 7.06
CA THR A 264 -0.75 17.43 8.29
C THR A 264 -1.48 16.88 9.50
N ARG A 265 -2.81 16.69 9.40
CA ARG A 265 -3.62 16.00 10.41
C ARG A 265 -3.61 14.49 10.17
N LYS A 266 -3.24 13.73 11.21
CA LYS A 266 -3.06 12.26 11.11
C LYS A 266 -4.35 11.49 10.85
N ASP A 267 -5.47 12.01 11.34
CA ASP A 267 -6.79 11.43 11.23
C ASP A 267 -7.60 11.98 10.05
N TYR A 268 -7.00 12.87 9.23
CA TYR A 268 -7.73 13.62 8.22
C TYR A 268 -8.46 12.74 7.20
N ALA A 269 -7.86 11.60 6.83
CA ALA A 269 -8.48 10.64 5.93
C ALA A 269 -9.86 10.17 6.45
N LEU A 270 -10.03 10.06 7.77
CA LEU A 270 -11.25 9.60 8.43
C LEU A 270 -12.19 10.74 8.84
N GLN A 271 -11.75 12.00 8.73
CA GLN A 271 -12.63 13.17 8.88
C GLN A 271 -13.59 13.32 7.68
N GLY A 272 -13.29 12.65 6.56
CA GLY A 272 -14.16 12.60 5.39
C GLY A 272 -15.42 11.76 5.62
N TYR A 273 -16.54 12.17 5.04
CA TYR A 273 -17.78 11.42 5.10
C TYR A 273 -17.82 10.39 3.97
N THR A 274 -17.81 9.10 4.33
CA THR A 274 -17.90 7.99 3.37
C THR A 274 -19.35 7.57 3.18
N ARG A 275 -19.81 7.57 1.92
CA ARG A 275 -21.12 7.04 1.53
C ARG A 275 -20.95 5.94 0.49
N ARG A 276 -21.97 5.11 0.35
CA ARG A 276 -22.03 4.04 -0.65
C ARG A 276 -23.21 4.25 -1.57
N VAL A 277 -22.98 4.29 -2.87
CA VAL A 277 -24.01 4.48 -3.89
C VAL A 277 -24.17 3.23 -4.74
N GLN A 278 -25.39 2.93 -5.16
CA GLN A 278 -25.64 1.82 -6.07
C GLN A 278 -25.49 2.31 -7.51
N ILE A 279 -24.56 1.72 -8.26
CA ILE A 279 -24.47 1.88 -9.71
C ILE A 279 -25.27 0.76 -10.39
N ALA A 280 -25.95 1.07 -11.49
CA ALA A 280 -26.76 0.08 -12.20
C ALA A 280 -25.88 -1.06 -12.73
N GLY A 281 -26.21 -2.30 -12.37
CA GLY A 281 -25.48 -3.49 -12.79
C GLY A 281 -24.20 -3.78 -12.00
N ALA A 282 -23.78 -2.92 -11.08
CA ALA A 282 -22.61 -3.17 -10.24
C ALA A 282 -22.81 -4.31 -9.24
N VAL A 283 -21.72 -5.03 -8.94
CA VAL A 283 -21.71 -6.15 -7.98
C VAL A 283 -21.96 -5.66 -6.56
N GLU A 284 -21.33 -4.55 -6.19
CA GLU A 284 -21.41 -3.94 -4.87
C GLU A 284 -21.88 -2.48 -4.95
N LYS A 285 -22.04 -1.84 -3.79
CA LYS A 285 -22.26 -0.40 -3.72
C LYS A 285 -20.92 0.33 -3.74
N LEU A 286 -20.69 1.18 -4.73
CA LEU A 286 -19.51 2.02 -4.84
C LEU A 286 -19.37 2.94 -3.62
N PRO A 287 -18.31 2.80 -2.81
CA PRO A 287 -17.96 3.77 -1.80
C PRO A 287 -17.27 4.99 -2.43
N TYR A 288 -17.61 6.17 -1.92
CA TYR A 288 -16.85 7.39 -2.15
C TYR A 288 -16.69 8.12 -0.82
N THR A 289 -15.61 8.90 -0.70
CA THR A 289 -15.37 9.76 0.46
C THR A 289 -15.44 11.21 0.04
N SER A 290 -16.10 12.04 0.84
CA SER A 290 -16.21 13.47 0.60
C SER A 290 -15.78 14.28 1.82
N TRP A 291 -15.04 15.36 1.59
CA TRP A 291 -14.70 16.37 2.59
C TRP A 291 -15.39 17.66 2.15
N HIS A 292 -16.50 17.98 2.80
CA HIS A 292 -17.31 19.13 2.47
C HIS A 292 -16.72 20.41 3.08
N CYS A 293 -16.55 21.43 2.24
CA CYS A 293 -16.26 22.79 2.66
C CYS A 293 -17.56 23.62 2.58
N PRO A 294 -18.05 24.20 3.70
CA PRO A 294 -19.22 25.07 3.67
C PRO A 294 -19.01 26.26 2.74
N GLN A 295 -20.00 26.57 1.89
CA GLN A 295 -19.89 27.60 0.85
C GLN A 295 -18.67 27.37 -0.06
N ASP A 296 -18.44 26.11 -0.44
CA ASP A 296 -17.36 25.74 -1.33
C ASP A 296 -17.36 26.56 -2.64
N ARG A 297 -16.16 26.81 -3.16
CA ARG A 297 -16.00 27.47 -4.45
C ARG A 297 -16.19 26.51 -5.63
N GLY A 298 -16.21 25.21 -5.36
CA GLY A 298 -16.31 24.14 -6.34
C GLY A 298 -16.14 22.77 -5.70
N VAL A 299 -16.50 21.73 -6.44
CA VAL A 299 -16.29 20.33 -6.06
C VAL A 299 -15.12 19.76 -6.86
N LEU A 300 -14.03 19.40 -6.19
CA LEU A 300 -12.88 18.73 -6.79
C LEU A 300 -13.04 17.21 -6.67
N VAL A 301 -13.03 16.51 -7.80
CA VAL A 301 -12.98 15.04 -7.85
C VAL A 301 -11.53 14.59 -7.99
N ILE A 302 -11.08 13.68 -7.13
CA ILE A 302 -9.74 13.08 -7.17
C ILE A 302 -9.83 11.63 -7.66
N LEU A 303 -9.07 11.33 -8.71
CA LEU A 303 -8.87 9.97 -9.25
C LEU A 303 -7.41 9.54 -9.03
N PRO A 304 -7.15 8.53 -8.17
CA PRO A 304 -5.78 8.10 -7.88
C PRO A 304 -5.21 7.13 -8.91
N GLY A 305 -3.89 6.93 -8.84
CA GLY A 305 -3.12 5.99 -9.67
C GLY A 305 -3.44 4.52 -9.43
N ILE A 306 -2.71 3.62 -10.10
CA ILE A 306 -2.93 2.17 -9.97
C ILE A 306 -2.78 1.71 -8.51
N GLY A 307 -3.72 0.92 -8.01
CA GLY A 307 -3.75 0.50 -6.59
C GLY A 307 -4.10 1.60 -5.58
N GLY A 308 -4.32 2.84 -6.03
CA GLY A 308 -4.61 3.96 -5.16
C GLY A 308 -6.01 3.90 -4.56
N HIS A 309 -6.10 3.90 -3.23
CA HIS A 309 -7.36 3.93 -2.50
C HIS A 309 -7.79 5.37 -2.15
N ARG A 310 -9.10 5.63 -2.11
CA ARG A 310 -9.68 6.95 -1.73
C ARG A 310 -9.31 7.45 -0.33
N LEU A 311 -8.89 6.55 0.55
CA LEU A 311 -8.39 6.87 1.90
C LEU A 311 -6.86 6.82 2.01
N SER A 312 -6.12 6.71 0.90
CA SER A 312 -4.66 6.71 0.95
C SER A 312 -4.11 8.04 1.47
N ALA A 313 -2.90 8.02 2.04
CA ALA A 313 -2.28 9.22 2.60
C ALA A 313 -2.12 10.34 1.56
N GLY A 314 -1.75 10.02 0.32
CA GLY A 314 -1.64 11.01 -0.76
C GLY A 314 -2.97 11.66 -1.11
N VAL A 315 -4.06 10.88 -1.22
CA VAL A 315 -5.41 11.41 -1.48
C VAL A 315 -5.88 12.28 -0.31
N ALA A 316 -5.67 11.83 0.93
CA ALA A 316 -6.03 12.60 2.12
C ALA A 316 -5.25 13.92 2.23
N ALA A 317 -3.96 13.93 1.84
CA ALA A 317 -3.13 15.14 1.83
C ALA A 317 -3.66 16.16 0.82
N LEU A 318 -3.98 15.72 -0.41
CA LEU A 318 -4.58 16.58 -1.42
C LEU A 318 -5.95 17.09 -0.97
N ALA A 319 -6.78 16.22 -0.40
CA ALA A 319 -8.07 16.62 0.14
C ALA A 319 -7.92 17.69 1.23
N GLU A 320 -6.96 17.54 2.15
CA GLU A 320 -6.71 18.52 3.21
C GLU A 320 -6.33 19.88 2.65
N GLN A 321 -5.42 19.86 1.68
CA GLN A 321 -4.94 21.06 1.02
C GLN A 321 -6.08 21.78 0.28
N PHE A 322 -6.81 21.09 -0.59
CA PHE A 322 -7.85 21.73 -1.41
C PHE A 322 -9.07 22.15 -0.58
N VAL A 323 -9.39 21.45 0.51
CA VAL A 323 -10.42 21.91 1.46
C VAL A 323 -9.99 23.18 2.17
N ALA A 324 -8.71 23.30 2.56
CA ALA A 324 -8.18 24.54 3.11
C ALA A 324 -8.24 25.70 2.10
N ASP A 325 -8.17 25.40 0.80
CA ASP A 325 -8.33 26.37 -0.29
C ASP A 325 -9.80 26.60 -0.70
N GLY A 326 -10.77 26.13 0.08
CA GLY A 326 -12.20 26.39 -0.13
C GLY A 326 -12.91 25.44 -1.12
N TRP A 327 -12.28 24.35 -1.54
CA TRP A 327 -12.97 23.30 -2.32
C TRP A 327 -13.69 22.32 -1.41
N SER A 328 -14.82 21.80 -1.87
CA SER A 328 -15.24 20.48 -1.41
C SER A 328 -14.52 19.42 -2.23
N VAL A 329 -14.10 18.33 -1.60
CA VAL A 329 -13.32 17.27 -2.27
C VAL A 329 -14.09 15.97 -2.23
N ILE A 330 -14.15 15.27 -3.36
CA ILE A 330 -14.68 13.91 -3.51
C ILE A 330 -13.54 13.02 -4.00
N ALA A 331 -13.35 11.87 -3.36
CA ALA A 331 -12.43 10.84 -3.81
C ALA A 331 -13.16 9.52 -4.03
N VAL A 332 -12.85 8.88 -5.15
CA VAL A 332 -13.15 7.48 -5.45
C VAL A 332 -11.84 6.72 -5.60
N SER A 333 -11.85 5.42 -5.31
CA SER A 333 -10.66 4.60 -5.47
C SER A 333 -10.34 4.39 -6.96
N SER A 334 -9.11 4.02 -7.24
CA SER A 334 -8.62 3.78 -8.60
C SER A 334 -9.49 2.77 -9.34
N SER A 335 -9.67 2.95 -10.66
CA SER A 335 -10.45 2.01 -11.47
C SER A 335 -9.89 0.58 -11.48
N PHE A 336 -8.64 0.41 -11.02
CA PHE A 336 -7.98 -0.89 -10.90
C PHE A 336 -8.12 -1.53 -9.51
N THR A 337 -8.80 -0.88 -8.56
CA THR A 337 -8.98 -1.41 -7.18
C THR A 337 -10.35 -2.07 -7.01
N PRO A 338 -10.46 -3.16 -6.20
CA PRO A 338 -11.74 -3.83 -5.96
C PRO A 338 -12.83 -2.90 -5.42
N ASP A 339 -12.46 -2.01 -4.47
CA ASP A 339 -13.31 -0.92 -3.94
C ASP A 339 -14.03 -0.13 -5.05
N PHE A 340 -13.42 0.06 -6.22
CA PHE A 340 -14.05 0.71 -7.37
C PHE A 340 -14.75 -0.26 -8.31
N PHE A 341 -14.03 -1.23 -8.92
CA PHE A 341 -14.59 -1.98 -10.05
C PHE A 341 -15.72 -2.93 -9.62
N LEU A 342 -15.72 -3.44 -8.39
CA LEU A 342 -16.86 -4.20 -7.87
C LEU A 342 -18.06 -3.27 -7.62
N GLY A 343 -17.81 -2.03 -7.20
CA GLY A 343 -18.83 -1.02 -6.93
C GLY A 343 -19.41 -0.32 -8.18
N ALA A 344 -18.68 -0.34 -9.30
CA ALA A 344 -19.03 0.38 -10.52
C ALA A 344 -19.35 -0.52 -11.71
N ALA A 345 -18.82 -1.74 -11.76
CA ALA A 345 -18.88 -2.61 -12.93
C ALA A 345 -19.69 -3.90 -12.67
N PRO A 346 -20.27 -4.51 -13.73
CA PRO A 346 -20.95 -5.79 -13.60
C PRO A 346 -20.00 -6.95 -13.32
N ALA A 347 -20.56 -8.04 -12.79
CA ALA A 347 -19.83 -9.28 -12.55
C ALA A 347 -19.07 -9.74 -13.80
N GLY A 348 -17.81 -10.16 -13.61
CA GLY A 348 -16.91 -10.55 -14.70
C GLY A 348 -16.33 -9.40 -15.51
N TYR A 349 -16.40 -8.16 -15.03
CA TYR A 349 -15.62 -7.06 -15.59
C TYR A 349 -14.13 -7.19 -15.24
N LEU A 350 -13.25 -6.89 -16.20
CA LEU A 350 -11.81 -6.75 -15.99
C LEU A 350 -11.35 -5.34 -16.36
N PRO A 351 -10.68 -4.61 -15.44
CA PRO A 351 -10.17 -3.28 -15.73
C PRO A 351 -9.00 -3.29 -16.72
N GLY A 352 -8.72 -2.15 -17.37
CA GLY A 352 -7.61 -2.02 -18.33
C GLY A 352 -8.06 -1.80 -19.78
N ASN A 353 -9.37 -1.71 -20.02
CA ASN A 353 -9.90 -1.13 -21.26
C ASN A 353 -10.27 0.32 -20.98
N PHE A 354 -9.33 1.25 -21.17
CA PHE A 354 -9.44 2.60 -20.64
C PHE A 354 -10.64 3.41 -21.15
N ARG A 355 -11.13 3.16 -22.38
CA ARG A 355 -12.38 3.76 -22.88
C ARG A 355 -13.62 3.18 -22.20
N ALA A 356 -13.63 1.88 -21.91
CA ALA A 356 -14.71 1.25 -21.14
C ALA A 356 -14.63 1.65 -19.66
N ASP A 357 -13.43 1.70 -19.08
CA ASP A 357 -13.18 2.19 -17.72
C ASP A 357 -13.67 3.64 -17.57
N ALA A 358 -13.41 4.51 -18.57
CA ALA A 358 -13.90 5.88 -18.56
C ALA A 358 -15.43 5.98 -18.64
N ALA A 359 -16.10 5.06 -19.33
CA ALA A 359 -17.56 5.01 -19.33
C ALA A 359 -18.11 4.62 -17.94
N LEU A 360 -17.52 3.61 -17.29
CA LEU A 360 -17.88 3.24 -15.92
C LEU A 360 -17.61 4.37 -14.93
N LEU A 361 -16.46 5.03 -15.04
CA LEU A 361 -16.12 6.21 -14.24
C LEU A 361 -17.12 7.34 -14.45
N ASN A 362 -17.55 7.59 -15.69
CA ASN A 362 -18.57 8.59 -15.97
C ASN A 362 -19.87 8.30 -15.22
N ASP A 363 -20.38 7.07 -15.30
CA ASP A 363 -21.63 6.66 -14.65
C ASP A 363 -21.52 6.68 -13.11
N ALA A 364 -20.37 6.26 -12.61
CA ALA A 364 -20.01 6.35 -11.19
C ALA A 364 -20.01 7.81 -10.72
N LEU A 365 -19.30 8.70 -11.42
CA LEU A 365 -19.17 10.11 -11.05
C LEU A 365 -20.49 10.86 -11.15
N GLN A 366 -21.36 10.54 -12.12
CA GLN A 366 -22.73 11.07 -12.16
C GLN A 366 -23.49 10.75 -10.88
N THR A 367 -23.47 9.47 -10.50
CA THR A 367 -24.22 8.99 -9.34
C THR A 367 -23.65 9.57 -8.05
N VAL A 368 -22.32 9.62 -7.92
CA VAL A 368 -21.61 10.17 -6.77
C VAL A 368 -21.88 11.67 -6.63
N LEU A 369 -21.74 12.45 -7.70
CA LEU A 369 -21.98 13.90 -7.67
C LEU A 369 -23.45 14.23 -7.38
N ALA A 370 -24.38 13.47 -7.95
CA ALA A 370 -25.80 13.62 -7.65
C ALA A 370 -26.10 13.30 -6.17
N ASP A 371 -25.52 12.21 -5.64
CA ASP A 371 -25.69 11.83 -4.24
C ASP A 371 -25.08 12.85 -3.27
N TYR A 372 -23.91 13.40 -3.61
CA TYR A 372 -23.24 14.45 -2.86
C TYR A 372 -24.06 15.75 -2.84
N ARG A 373 -24.53 16.22 -4.01
CA ARG A 373 -25.35 17.45 -4.13
C ARG A 373 -26.71 17.33 -3.46
N ARG A 374 -27.32 16.14 -3.40
CA ARG A 374 -28.53 15.91 -2.59
C ARG A 374 -28.29 16.14 -1.10
N ARG A 375 -27.08 15.86 -0.61
CA ARG A 375 -26.70 16.05 0.79
C ARG A 375 -26.28 17.49 1.09
N TYR A 376 -25.60 18.13 0.14
CA TYR A 376 -25.09 19.49 0.25
C TYR A 376 -25.69 20.35 -0.87
N PRO A 377 -26.98 20.73 -0.77
CA PRO A 377 -27.67 21.47 -1.84
C PRO A 377 -27.10 22.86 -2.09
N ASP A 378 -26.44 23.45 -1.08
CA ASP A 378 -25.79 24.77 -1.18
C ASP A 378 -24.37 24.70 -1.78
N SER A 379 -23.87 23.51 -2.12
CA SER A 379 -22.57 23.32 -2.76
C SER A 379 -22.59 23.82 -4.20
N SER A 380 -21.45 24.36 -4.65
CA SER A 380 -21.24 24.88 -5.99
C SER A 380 -21.54 23.84 -7.07
N SER A 381 -22.14 24.31 -8.17
CA SER A 381 -22.32 23.50 -9.38
C SER A 381 -21.01 23.34 -10.17
N THR A 382 -20.01 24.21 -9.95
CA THR A 382 -18.69 24.09 -10.55
C THR A 382 -17.97 22.85 -10.02
N GLN A 383 -17.42 22.06 -10.93
CA GLN A 383 -16.66 20.86 -10.60
C GLN A 383 -15.39 20.76 -11.43
N ALA A 384 -14.31 20.28 -10.81
CA ALA A 384 -13.04 20.03 -11.47
C ALA A 384 -12.59 18.59 -11.19
N LEU A 385 -11.70 18.07 -12.03
CA LEU A 385 -11.18 16.72 -11.90
C LEU A 385 -9.65 16.73 -11.89
N LEU A 386 -9.07 16.16 -10.83
CA LEU A 386 -7.64 15.92 -10.70
C LEU A 386 -7.42 14.41 -10.74
N GLY A 387 -6.67 13.95 -11.73
CA GLY A 387 -6.23 12.57 -11.86
C GLY A 387 -4.71 12.47 -11.85
N PHE A 388 -4.14 11.46 -11.22
CA PHE A 388 -2.70 11.20 -11.26
C PHE A 388 -2.37 9.74 -11.61
N SER A 389 -1.28 9.52 -12.36
CA SER A 389 -0.90 8.21 -12.92
C SER A 389 -2.05 7.61 -13.73
N LEU A 390 -2.50 6.38 -13.44
CA LEU A 390 -3.71 5.79 -14.06
C LEU A 390 -4.93 6.70 -13.94
N GLY A 391 -5.13 7.39 -12.81
CA GLY A 391 -6.22 8.35 -12.65
C GLY A 391 -6.08 9.57 -13.58
N GLY A 392 -4.85 9.96 -13.91
CA GLY A 392 -4.56 11.00 -14.92
C GLY A 392 -4.91 10.51 -16.32
N LEU A 393 -4.60 9.25 -16.64
CA LEU A 393 -5.00 8.62 -17.90
C LEU A 393 -6.54 8.56 -17.98
N ASN A 394 -7.21 8.16 -16.91
CA ASN A 394 -8.68 8.18 -16.83
C ASN A 394 -9.26 9.59 -17.00
N ALA A 395 -8.62 10.62 -16.43
CA ALA A 395 -9.01 12.02 -16.60
C ALA A 395 -9.00 12.43 -18.09
N LEU A 396 -7.97 12.03 -18.83
CA LEU A 396 -7.86 12.32 -20.27
C LEU A 396 -8.91 11.58 -21.11
N TYR A 397 -9.22 10.31 -20.80
CA TYR A 397 -10.30 9.59 -21.49
C TYR A 397 -11.70 10.14 -21.15
N LEU A 398 -11.92 10.63 -19.92
CA LEU A 398 -13.15 11.34 -19.56
C LEU A 398 -13.26 12.69 -20.31
N ALA A 399 -12.16 13.44 -20.41
CA ALA A 399 -12.10 14.68 -21.17
C ALA A 399 -12.33 14.45 -22.68
N GLU A 400 -11.76 13.38 -23.23
CA GLU A 400 -12.00 12.97 -24.61
C GLU A 400 -13.47 12.63 -24.85
N ARG A 401 -14.10 11.89 -23.93
CA ARG A 401 -15.53 11.58 -23.96
C ARG A 401 -16.38 12.86 -24.00
N GLU A 402 -15.98 13.89 -23.25
CA GLU A 402 -16.63 15.20 -23.29
C GLU A 402 -16.39 15.91 -24.63
N ALA A 403 -15.15 15.95 -25.12
CA ALA A 403 -14.80 16.55 -26.41
C ALA A 403 -15.54 15.92 -27.59
N ARG A 404 -15.88 14.63 -27.50
CA ARG A 404 -16.69 13.95 -28.51
C ARG A 404 -18.17 14.32 -28.48
N GLY A 405 -18.66 14.88 -27.38
CA GLY A 405 -20.09 15.13 -27.15
C GLY A 405 -20.88 13.85 -26.85
N ASP A 406 -20.25 12.83 -26.26
CA ASP A 406 -20.94 11.58 -25.92
C ASP A 406 -22.11 11.86 -24.96
N VAL A 407 -23.27 11.25 -25.21
CA VAL A 407 -24.48 11.46 -24.42
C VAL A 407 -24.28 11.06 -22.96
N GLY A 408 -24.76 11.91 -22.05
CA GLY A 408 -24.65 11.68 -20.63
C GLY A 408 -23.21 11.72 -20.15
N THR A 409 -22.37 12.61 -20.69
CA THR A 409 -21.02 12.82 -20.17
C THR A 409 -21.02 13.84 -19.03
N VAL A 410 -20.29 13.55 -17.96
CA VAL A 410 -20.02 14.52 -16.89
C VAL A 410 -19.04 15.56 -17.40
N ALA A 411 -19.50 16.81 -17.49
CA ALA A 411 -18.64 17.94 -17.82
C ALA A 411 -17.90 18.45 -16.59
N PHE A 412 -16.61 18.73 -16.74
CA PHE A 412 -15.80 19.39 -15.71
C PHE A 412 -15.33 20.75 -16.19
N ALA A 413 -15.27 21.74 -15.31
CA ALA A 413 -14.76 23.07 -15.62
C ALA A 413 -13.24 23.07 -15.86
N GLN A 414 -12.52 22.14 -15.24
CA GLN A 414 -11.10 21.90 -15.48
C GLN A 414 -10.75 20.43 -15.26
N TYR A 415 -9.90 19.90 -16.13
CA TYR A 415 -9.19 18.63 -15.95
C TYR A 415 -7.71 18.92 -15.68
N LEU A 416 -7.15 18.26 -14.68
CA LEU A 416 -5.72 18.23 -14.39
C LEU A 416 -5.28 16.75 -14.38
N ALA A 417 -4.47 16.36 -15.36
CA ALA A 417 -3.88 15.03 -15.43
C ALA A 417 -2.39 15.10 -15.06
N ILE A 418 -1.97 14.32 -14.06
CA ILE A 418 -0.59 14.31 -13.56
C ILE A 418 0.04 12.97 -13.90
N ASN A 419 1.18 13.01 -14.58
CA ASN A 419 1.96 11.86 -15.04
C ASN A 419 1.13 10.71 -15.68
N PRO A 420 0.19 10.98 -16.62
CA PRO A 420 -0.61 9.93 -17.24
C PRO A 420 0.23 9.17 -18.29
N PRO A 421 0.51 7.86 -18.20
CA PRO A 421 1.40 7.18 -19.16
C PRO A 421 0.85 7.25 -20.61
N VAL A 422 1.73 7.52 -21.59
CA VAL A 422 1.33 7.60 -23.02
C VAL A 422 1.08 6.22 -23.61
N ASP A 423 1.97 5.27 -23.34
CA ASP A 423 1.83 3.86 -23.69
C ASP A 423 1.66 3.03 -22.42
N PRO A 424 0.40 2.64 -22.07
CA PRO A 424 0.15 1.86 -20.88
C PRO A 424 0.76 0.46 -20.90
N LEU A 425 0.96 -0.18 -22.06
CA LEU A 425 1.57 -1.51 -22.09
C LEU A 425 3.06 -1.42 -21.80
N TYR A 426 3.75 -0.45 -22.40
CA TYR A 426 5.13 -0.14 -22.04
C TYR A 426 5.26 0.19 -20.55
N ALA A 427 4.38 1.06 -20.03
CA ALA A 427 4.37 1.43 -18.61
C ALA A 427 4.23 0.20 -17.70
N LEU A 428 3.33 -0.73 -18.03
CA LEU A 428 3.15 -1.98 -17.28
C LEU A 428 4.34 -2.93 -17.41
N GLN A 429 4.96 -3.03 -18.58
CA GLN A 429 6.20 -3.79 -18.78
C GLN A 429 7.34 -3.23 -17.90
N ARG A 430 7.48 -1.92 -17.81
CA ARG A 430 8.46 -1.28 -16.92
C ARG A 430 8.26 -1.64 -15.45
N VAL A 431 7.01 -1.75 -15.01
CA VAL A 431 6.68 -2.20 -13.65
C VAL A 431 7.13 -3.65 -13.42
N ASP A 432 6.89 -4.53 -14.39
CA ASP A 432 7.33 -5.92 -14.31
C ASP A 432 8.87 -6.03 -14.34
N GLU A 433 9.56 -5.24 -15.18
CA GLU A 433 11.03 -5.13 -15.20
C GLU A 433 11.57 -4.69 -13.83
N PHE A 434 10.95 -3.68 -13.23
CA PHE A 434 11.33 -3.17 -11.90
C PHE A 434 11.15 -4.23 -10.81
N PHE A 435 10.05 -4.97 -10.83
CA PHE A 435 9.82 -6.06 -9.89
C PHE A 435 10.82 -7.22 -10.07
N ALA A 436 11.30 -7.42 -11.30
CA ALA A 436 12.27 -8.46 -11.64
C ALA A 436 13.73 -8.06 -11.36
N ILE A 437 14.02 -6.80 -11.01
CA ILE A 437 15.38 -6.30 -10.72
C ILE A 437 16.20 -7.24 -9.83
N PRO A 438 15.68 -7.84 -8.75
CA PRO A 438 16.50 -8.70 -7.91
C PRO A 438 17.09 -9.93 -8.63
N SER A 439 16.55 -10.30 -9.79
CA SER A 439 17.12 -11.34 -10.68
C SER A 439 18.50 -10.95 -11.21
N SER A 440 18.76 -9.66 -11.39
CA SER A 440 20.04 -9.14 -11.88
C SER A 440 21.15 -9.21 -10.83
N TRP A 441 20.80 -9.36 -9.56
CA TRP A 441 21.76 -9.48 -8.46
C TRP A 441 22.42 -10.85 -8.48
N PRO A 442 23.72 -10.96 -8.12
CA PRO A 442 24.39 -12.24 -8.00
C PRO A 442 23.60 -13.20 -7.11
N ALA A 443 23.37 -14.42 -7.58
CA ALA A 443 22.49 -15.38 -6.88
C ALA A 443 22.95 -15.65 -5.43
N THR A 444 24.25 -15.60 -5.17
CA THR A 444 24.87 -15.79 -3.84
C THR A 444 24.63 -14.63 -2.88
N GLU A 445 24.36 -13.42 -3.39
CA GLU A 445 24.20 -12.19 -2.59
C GLU A 445 22.74 -11.74 -2.51
N ARG A 446 21.87 -12.32 -3.34
CA ARG A 446 20.50 -11.84 -3.55
C ARG A 446 19.69 -11.80 -2.26
N GLU A 447 19.72 -12.86 -1.47
CA GLU A 447 18.98 -12.94 -0.20
C GLU A 447 19.44 -11.88 0.81
N GLU A 448 20.75 -11.76 1.01
CA GLU A 448 21.35 -10.80 1.94
C GLU A 448 21.05 -9.37 1.51
N ARG A 449 21.18 -9.06 0.20
CA ARG A 449 20.87 -7.74 -0.34
C ARG A 449 19.40 -7.36 -0.17
N SER A 450 18.48 -8.30 -0.38
CA SER A 450 17.05 -8.07 -0.12
C SER A 450 16.76 -7.82 1.34
N ARG A 451 17.33 -8.65 2.22
CA ARG A 451 17.17 -8.53 3.66
C ARG A 451 17.67 -7.18 4.15
N GLU A 452 18.83 -6.74 3.68
CA GLU A 452 19.40 -5.42 3.97
C GLU A 452 18.51 -4.26 3.47
N LEU A 453 17.96 -4.36 2.26
CA LEU A 453 17.02 -3.38 1.74
C LEU A 453 15.77 -3.28 2.64
N PHE A 454 15.17 -4.42 3.01
CA PHE A 454 13.98 -4.44 3.84
C PHE A 454 14.27 -3.98 5.28
N HIS A 455 15.45 -4.25 5.82
CA HIS A 455 15.90 -3.67 7.10
C HIS A 455 16.00 -2.15 7.03
N ARG A 456 16.59 -1.58 5.96
CA ARG A 456 16.61 -0.12 5.75
C ARG A 456 15.21 0.47 5.70
N VAL A 457 14.30 -0.15 4.95
CA VAL A 457 12.91 0.30 4.83
C VAL A 457 12.15 0.17 6.16
N ALA A 458 12.27 -0.96 6.86
CA ALA A 458 11.61 -1.18 8.15
C ALA A 458 12.15 -0.26 9.23
N ALA A 459 13.47 -0.04 9.27
CA ALA A 459 14.08 0.96 10.13
C ALA A 459 13.50 2.35 9.83
N PHE A 460 13.44 2.77 8.57
CA PHE A 460 12.83 4.04 8.19
C PHE A 460 11.37 4.18 8.67
N LEU A 461 10.55 3.14 8.51
CA LEU A 461 9.17 3.14 9.01
C LEU A 461 9.10 3.21 10.55
N ALA A 462 10.02 2.55 11.25
CA ALA A 462 10.09 2.53 12.72
C ALA A 462 10.66 3.83 13.31
N PHE A 463 11.74 4.38 12.75
CA PHE A 463 12.44 5.59 13.21
C PHE A 463 11.53 6.83 13.11
N ASN A 464 10.79 6.97 12.01
CA ASN A 464 9.82 8.06 11.84
C ASN A 464 8.63 7.97 12.80
N GLY A 465 8.31 6.78 13.33
CA GLY A 465 7.34 6.62 14.41
C GLY A 465 7.87 7.07 15.78
N ARG A 466 9.19 6.96 16.01
CA ARG A 466 9.85 7.23 17.31
C ARG A 466 10.28 8.68 17.49
N GLN A 467 10.83 9.32 16.45
CA GLN A 467 11.22 10.72 16.50
C GLN A 467 10.11 11.60 15.92
N GLN A 468 9.37 12.30 16.78
CA GLN A 468 8.37 13.31 16.37
C GLN A 468 9.03 14.57 15.77
N ARG A 469 10.10 14.44 14.99
CA ARG A 469 10.86 15.55 14.43
C ARG A 469 11.01 15.38 12.92
N PRO A 470 10.50 16.32 12.10
CA PRO A 470 10.96 16.46 10.73
C PRO A 470 12.46 16.85 10.70
N PRO A 471 13.16 16.63 9.57
CA PRO A 471 12.62 16.13 8.31
C PRO A 471 12.56 14.60 8.24
N PHE A 472 11.44 14.10 7.73
CA PHE A 472 11.27 12.71 7.30
C PHE A 472 12.14 12.52 6.04
N ARG A 473 13.19 11.69 6.13
CA ARG A 473 14.19 11.49 5.07
C ARG A 473 14.23 10.02 4.67
N MET A 474 14.24 9.76 3.37
CA MET A 474 14.35 8.39 2.86
C MET A 474 15.69 7.76 3.28
N PRO A 475 15.72 6.43 3.48
CA PRO A 475 16.98 5.71 3.54
C PRO A 475 17.76 5.92 2.22
N PRO A 476 19.10 5.82 2.23
CA PRO A 476 19.89 5.75 1.02
C PRO A 476 19.49 4.49 0.26
N LEU A 477 19.02 4.70 -0.96
CA LEU A 477 18.64 3.66 -1.90
C LEU A 477 19.48 3.81 -3.17
N THR A 478 19.89 2.68 -3.72
CA THR A 478 20.35 2.65 -5.11
C THR A 478 19.17 2.84 -6.07
N LEU A 479 19.46 3.13 -7.34
CA LEU A 479 18.43 3.22 -8.37
C LEU A 479 17.66 1.91 -8.50
N ASP A 480 18.37 0.78 -8.53
CA ASP A 480 17.78 -0.55 -8.60
C ASP A 480 16.85 -0.84 -7.42
N GLU A 481 17.26 -0.48 -6.19
CA GLU A 481 16.45 -0.67 -4.99
C GLU A 481 15.19 0.19 -5.01
N SER A 482 15.31 1.45 -5.42
CA SER A 482 14.17 2.38 -5.52
C SER A 482 13.15 1.85 -6.53
N ARG A 483 13.63 1.45 -7.71
CA ARG A 483 12.82 0.86 -8.78
C ARG A 483 12.17 -0.44 -8.34
N PHE A 484 12.90 -1.33 -7.66
CA PHE A 484 12.33 -2.57 -7.13
C PHE A 484 11.19 -2.30 -6.14
N LEU A 485 11.35 -1.37 -5.20
CA LEU A 485 10.28 -1.01 -4.26
C LEU A 485 9.04 -0.43 -4.97
N ILE A 486 9.24 0.37 -6.02
CA ILE A 486 8.16 0.91 -6.86
C ILE A 486 7.43 -0.23 -7.57
N GLY A 487 8.18 -1.12 -8.24
CA GLY A 487 7.66 -2.29 -8.93
C GLY A 487 6.86 -3.18 -7.97
N MET A 488 7.43 -3.52 -6.81
CA MET A 488 6.78 -4.30 -5.76
C MET A 488 5.44 -3.68 -5.33
N ASN A 489 5.38 -2.38 -5.03
CA ASN A 489 4.14 -1.73 -4.63
C ASN A 489 3.05 -1.82 -5.71
N MET A 490 3.40 -1.63 -6.99
CA MET A 490 2.43 -1.73 -8.09
C MET A 490 1.99 -3.19 -8.33
N ARG A 491 2.89 -4.16 -8.19
CA ARG A 491 2.57 -5.59 -8.32
C ARG A 491 1.60 -6.08 -7.26
N LEU A 492 1.70 -5.56 -6.03
CA LEU A 492 0.72 -5.83 -4.97
C LEU A 492 -0.67 -5.32 -5.32
N ALA A 493 -0.78 -4.20 -6.05
CA ALA A 493 -2.07 -3.75 -6.55
C ALA A 493 -2.69 -4.74 -7.54
N LEU A 494 -1.89 -5.35 -8.43
CA LEU A 494 -2.37 -6.37 -9.36
C LEU A 494 -2.88 -7.62 -8.64
N VAL A 495 -2.21 -8.04 -7.55
CA VAL A 495 -2.66 -9.19 -6.73
C VAL A 495 -4.09 -9.00 -6.27
N GLU A 496 -4.40 -7.82 -5.71
CA GLU A 496 -5.75 -7.51 -5.25
C GLU A 496 -6.77 -7.52 -6.39
N THR A 497 -6.43 -6.92 -7.53
CA THR A 497 -7.30 -6.93 -8.72
C THR A 497 -7.57 -8.36 -9.22
N LEU A 498 -6.52 -9.18 -9.32
CA LEU A 498 -6.62 -10.56 -9.80
C LEU A 498 -7.54 -11.37 -8.90
N ILE A 499 -7.25 -11.43 -7.60
CA ILE A 499 -8.00 -12.24 -6.65
C ILE A 499 -9.47 -11.78 -6.61
N ALA A 500 -9.72 -10.48 -6.43
CA ALA A 500 -11.09 -9.97 -6.34
C ALA A 500 -11.88 -10.15 -7.63
N SER A 501 -11.25 -10.03 -8.81
CA SER A 501 -11.92 -10.31 -10.08
C SER A 501 -12.36 -11.78 -10.19
N GLN A 502 -11.53 -12.70 -9.72
CA GLN A 502 -11.81 -14.14 -9.76
C GLN A 502 -12.83 -14.56 -8.70
N GLN A 503 -12.87 -13.90 -7.54
CA GLN A 503 -13.94 -14.07 -6.55
C GLN A 503 -15.29 -13.61 -7.11
N ALA A 504 -15.33 -12.46 -7.79
CA ALA A 504 -16.57 -11.92 -8.33
C ALA A 504 -17.11 -12.73 -9.53
N ALA A 505 -16.23 -13.24 -10.39
CA ALA A 505 -16.58 -14.11 -11.50
C ALA A 505 -15.37 -14.94 -11.95
N ASN A 506 -15.25 -16.14 -11.39
CA ASN A 506 -14.13 -17.03 -11.64
C ASN A 506 -14.07 -17.45 -13.12
N ALA A 507 -12.98 -17.09 -13.80
CA ALA A 507 -12.70 -17.44 -15.19
C ALA A 507 -11.81 -18.69 -15.32
N GLY A 508 -11.44 -19.32 -14.20
CA GLY A 508 -10.59 -20.52 -14.15
C GLY A 508 -9.11 -20.24 -14.46
N VAL A 509 -8.67 -19.00 -14.23
CA VAL A 509 -7.31 -18.54 -14.58
C VAL A 509 -6.32 -18.68 -13.42
N LEU A 510 -6.78 -18.56 -12.17
CA LEU A 510 -6.01 -18.92 -10.99
C LEU A 510 -6.22 -20.41 -10.70
N ARG A 511 -5.16 -21.13 -10.36
CA ARG A 511 -5.23 -22.56 -10.01
C ARG A 511 -5.78 -22.75 -8.61
N ASN A 512 -5.42 -21.87 -7.69
CA ASN A 512 -5.98 -21.86 -6.34
C ASN A 512 -7.39 -21.27 -6.33
N ASP A 513 -8.20 -21.76 -5.39
CA ASP A 513 -9.57 -21.32 -5.18
C ASP A 513 -9.60 -19.85 -4.73
N PRO A 514 -10.13 -18.92 -5.53
CA PRO A 514 -10.12 -17.50 -5.19
C PRO A 514 -10.94 -17.18 -3.94
N ASP A 515 -11.92 -18.02 -3.58
CA ASP A 515 -12.72 -17.85 -2.35
C ASP A 515 -11.97 -18.29 -1.08
N LYS A 516 -10.86 -19.01 -1.23
CA LYS A 516 -9.99 -19.45 -0.12
C LYS A 516 -8.69 -18.67 -0.12
N ARG A 517 -8.77 -17.40 0.24
CA ARG A 517 -7.60 -16.52 0.30
C ARG A 517 -6.58 -17.01 1.33
N ASN A 518 -5.46 -17.53 0.82
CA ASN A 518 -4.36 -18.10 1.59
C ASN A 518 -3.01 -17.76 0.95
N SER A 519 -1.91 -18.13 1.60
CA SER A 519 -0.56 -17.83 1.12
C SER A 519 -0.26 -18.40 -0.28
N ALA A 520 -0.81 -19.57 -0.62
CA ALA A 520 -0.58 -20.19 -1.93
C ALA A 520 -1.25 -19.39 -3.06
N LEU A 521 -2.47 -18.89 -2.83
CA LEU A 521 -3.18 -18.00 -3.75
C LEU A 521 -2.44 -16.66 -3.91
N GLU A 522 -1.95 -16.08 -2.80
CA GLU A 522 -1.18 -14.83 -2.81
C GLU A 522 0.12 -14.97 -3.63
N VAL A 523 0.88 -16.05 -3.42
CA VAL A 523 2.10 -16.35 -4.19
C VAL A 523 1.77 -16.51 -5.67
N GLU A 524 0.72 -17.27 -5.99
CA GLU A 524 0.28 -17.47 -7.38
C GLU A 524 -0.07 -16.14 -8.06
N ALA A 525 -0.89 -15.31 -7.41
CA ALA A 525 -1.28 -14.01 -7.94
C ALA A 525 -0.06 -13.08 -8.09
N LEU A 526 0.84 -13.04 -7.10
CA LEU A 526 2.04 -12.21 -7.13
C LEU A 526 3.05 -12.68 -8.20
N SER A 527 2.93 -13.91 -8.67
CA SER A 527 3.75 -14.46 -9.76
C SER A 527 3.24 -14.09 -11.15
N THR A 528 2.01 -13.57 -11.28
CA THR A 528 1.40 -13.23 -12.57
C THR A 528 1.82 -11.83 -13.00
N SER A 529 2.66 -11.67 -14.03
CA SER A 529 3.11 -10.34 -14.52
C SER A 529 1.93 -9.46 -14.99
N TYR A 530 2.09 -8.13 -15.10
CA TYR A 530 1.08 -7.31 -15.78
C TYR A 530 0.98 -7.68 -17.26
N GLU A 531 2.09 -8.06 -17.90
CA GLU A 531 2.09 -8.64 -19.24
C GLU A 531 1.21 -9.91 -19.29
N ASP A 532 1.36 -10.82 -18.34
CA ASP A 532 0.55 -12.04 -18.24
C ASP A 532 -0.92 -11.71 -17.98
N TYR A 533 -1.20 -10.72 -17.13
CA TYR A 533 -2.56 -10.21 -16.91
C TYR A 533 -3.18 -9.75 -18.23
N VAL A 534 -2.48 -8.91 -19.00
CA VAL A 534 -2.97 -8.45 -20.29
C VAL A 534 -3.19 -9.65 -21.21
N ARG A 535 -2.15 -10.47 -21.39
CA ARG A 535 -2.11 -11.56 -22.37
C ARG A 535 -3.14 -12.67 -22.10
N TYR A 536 -3.24 -13.11 -20.86
CA TYR A 536 -4.01 -14.30 -20.49
C TYR A 536 -5.37 -13.99 -19.85
N TYR A 537 -5.60 -12.74 -19.40
CA TYR A 537 -6.84 -12.36 -18.71
C TYR A 537 -7.61 -11.32 -19.52
N LEU A 538 -7.01 -10.15 -19.75
CA LEU A 538 -7.70 -9.03 -20.38
C LEU A 538 -8.01 -9.29 -21.86
N LEU A 539 -7.05 -9.78 -22.64
CA LEU A 539 -7.26 -10.03 -24.07
C LEU A 539 -8.32 -11.09 -24.35
N PRO A 540 -8.31 -12.28 -23.71
CA PRO A 540 -9.38 -13.26 -23.91
C PRO A 540 -10.75 -12.71 -23.48
N TYR A 541 -10.79 -11.91 -22.42
CA TYR A 541 -12.00 -11.22 -21.98
C TYR A 541 -12.56 -10.27 -23.05
N LEU A 542 -11.70 -9.42 -23.64
CA LEU A 542 -12.10 -8.47 -24.69
C LEU A 542 -12.59 -9.19 -25.95
N ALA A 543 -11.92 -10.28 -26.34
CA ALA A 543 -12.29 -11.09 -27.51
C ALA A 543 -13.69 -11.70 -27.38
N ARG A 544 -14.05 -12.22 -26.19
CA ARG A 544 -15.38 -12.82 -25.95
C ARG A 544 -16.53 -11.80 -26.03
N ARG A 545 -16.28 -10.53 -25.71
CA ARG A 545 -17.32 -9.47 -25.73
C ARG A 545 -17.56 -8.88 -27.12
N LYS A 546 -16.63 -9.03 -28.07
CA LYS A 546 -16.79 -8.59 -29.47
C LYS A 546 -16.33 -9.68 -30.45
N PRO A 547 -17.06 -10.81 -30.55
CA PRO A 547 -16.65 -11.95 -31.38
C PRO A 547 -16.64 -11.66 -32.89
N ALA A 548 -17.24 -10.57 -33.35
CA ALA A 548 -17.26 -10.14 -34.75
C ALA A 548 -16.08 -9.21 -35.14
N ALA A 549 -15.20 -8.85 -34.20
CA ALA A 549 -13.98 -8.10 -34.52
C ALA A 549 -12.89 -9.08 -35.00
N PRO A 550 -12.07 -8.73 -36.00
CA PRO A 550 -10.93 -9.54 -36.39
C PRO A 550 -10.03 -9.81 -35.17
N THR A 551 -9.36 -10.96 -35.14
CA THR A 551 -8.37 -11.29 -34.12
C THR A 551 -7.29 -10.22 -34.14
N ARG A 552 -7.39 -9.24 -33.23
CA ARG A 552 -6.45 -8.13 -33.19
C ARG A 552 -5.11 -8.61 -32.67
N SER A 553 -4.02 -8.15 -33.27
CA SER A 553 -2.70 -8.38 -32.70
C SER A 553 -2.57 -7.65 -31.35
N LEU A 554 -1.63 -8.07 -30.51
CA LEU A 554 -1.25 -7.35 -29.29
C LEU A 554 -0.95 -5.87 -29.60
N GLU A 555 -0.28 -5.60 -30.71
CA GLU A 555 0.07 -4.25 -31.19
C GLU A 555 -1.17 -3.40 -31.52
N GLU A 556 -2.17 -3.96 -32.19
CA GLU A 556 -3.40 -3.24 -32.50
C GLU A 556 -4.21 -2.88 -31.25
N ILE A 557 -4.16 -3.73 -30.22
CA ILE A 557 -4.81 -3.48 -28.94
C ILE A 557 -4.00 -2.45 -28.15
N ALA A 558 -2.68 -2.57 -28.11
CA ALA A 558 -1.77 -1.59 -27.52
C ALA A 558 -2.01 -0.19 -28.09
N ALA A 559 -2.05 -0.09 -29.42
CA ALA A 559 -2.32 1.15 -30.12
C ALA A 559 -3.67 1.76 -29.72
N GLY A 560 -4.71 0.94 -29.52
CA GLY A 560 -6.03 1.40 -29.07
C GLY A 560 -6.12 1.80 -27.59
N LEU A 561 -5.15 1.39 -26.77
CA LEU A 561 -5.05 1.72 -25.35
C LEU A 561 -4.11 2.92 -25.07
N SER A 562 -3.26 3.28 -26.03
CA SER A 562 -2.34 4.42 -25.91
C SER A 562 -3.09 5.76 -25.92
N LEU A 563 -2.56 6.76 -25.22
CA LEU A 563 -3.01 8.16 -25.33
C LEU A 563 -2.83 8.74 -26.73
N ARG A 564 -1.96 8.14 -27.56
CA ARG A 564 -1.82 8.52 -28.98
C ARG A 564 -3.08 8.19 -29.80
N SER A 565 -3.97 7.36 -29.28
CA SER A 565 -5.28 7.06 -29.88
C SER A 565 -6.40 8.02 -29.48
N LEU A 566 -6.12 9.01 -28.64
CA LEU A 566 -7.13 9.99 -28.23
C LEU A 566 -7.67 10.76 -29.44
N ASP A 567 -8.98 11.03 -29.41
CA ASP A 567 -9.67 11.82 -30.42
C ASP A 567 -9.04 13.21 -30.56
N ALA A 568 -8.79 13.63 -31.81
CA ALA A 568 -8.14 14.90 -32.10
C ALA A 568 -8.90 16.11 -31.54
N ARG A 569 -10.22 16.01 -31.35
CA ARG A 569 -11.05 17.06 -30.73
C ARG A 569 -10.63 17.42 -29.32
N LEU A 570 -9.92 16.54 -28.61
CA LEU A 570 -9.37 16.84 -27.29
C LEU A 570 -8.33 17.98 -27.32
N ARG A 571 -7.68 18.21 -28.48
CA ARG A 571 -6.73 19.32 -28.66
C ARG A 571 -7.40 20.68 -28.50
N ASP A 572 -8.67 20.78 -28.90
CA ASP A 572 -9.46 22.01 -28.86
C ASP A 572 -10.15 22.20 -27.49
N LEU A 573 -10.11 21.19 -26.61
CA LEU A 573 -10.67 21.27 -25.27
C LEU A 573 -9.74 22.05 -24.33
N GLY A 574 -9.85 23.39 -24.34
CA GLY A 574 -8.95 24.31 -23.63
C GLY A 574 -8.89 24.18 -22.10
N LYS A 575 -9.79 23.39 -21.51
CA LYS A 575 -9.91 23.14 -20.06
C LYS A 575 -9.19 21.89 -19.56
N VAL A 576 -8.27 21.34 -20.35
CA VAL A 576 -7.41 20.22 -19.95
C VAL A 576 -6.00 20.73 -19.73
N ALA A 577 -5.40 20.41 -18.58
CA ALA A 577 -4.00 20.66 -18.28
C ALA A 577 -3.30 19.34 -17.94
N VAL A 578 -2.04 19.20 -18.34
CA VAL A 578 -1.24 18.00 -18.08
C VAL A 578 0.06 18.39 -17.41
N PHE A 579 0.37 17.81 -16.26
CA PHE A 579 1.69 17.90 -15.66
C PHE A 579 2.42 16.58 -15.89
N GLN A 580 3.67 16.64 -16.34
CA GLN A 580 4.47 15.46 -16.59
C GLN A 580 5.96 15.72 -16.30
N ASN A 581 6.69 14.66 -15.97
CA ASN A 581 8.13 14.69 -15.73
C ASN A 581 8.87 14.01 -16.88
N ARG A 582 9.97 14.61 -17.33
CA ARG A 582 10.79 14.06 -18.43
C ARG A 582 11.52 12.77 -18.03
N ASN A 583 11.82 12.61 -16.75
CA ASN A 583 12.48 11.41 -16.21
C ASN A 583 11.49 10.40 -15.61
N ASP A 584 10.20 10.47 -15.95
CA ASP A 584 9.22 9.47 -15.55
C ASP A 584 9.52 8.13 -16.26
N PHE A 585 9.79 7.09 -15.47
CA PHE A 585 10.19 5.78 -15.98
C PHE A 585 9.07 5.06 -16.77
N LEU A 586 7.82 5.52 -16.67
CA LEU A 586 6.69 4.97 -17.43
C LEU A 586 6.59 5.51 -18.87
N LEU A 587 7.51 6.38 -19.28
CA LEU A 587 7.54 6.98 -20.61
C LEU A 587 8.63 6.39 -21.50
N HIS A 588 8.36 6.33 -22.80
CA HIS A 588 9.44 6.29 -23.81
C HIS A 588 10.15 7.64 -23.89
N ASP A 589 11.37 7.64 -24.43
CA ASP A 589 12.18 8.85 -24.61
C ASP A 589 11.44 9.95 -25.40
N ASP A 590 10.61 9.56 -26.38
CA ASP A 590 9.84 10.49 -27.23
C ASP A 590 8.47 10.88 -26.65
N ASP A 591 7.97 10.20 -25.61
CA ASP A 591 6.63 10.45 -25.06
C ASP A 591 6.55 11.81 -24.34
N ALA A 592 7.64 12.26 -23.72
CA ALA A 592 7.66 13.56 -23.07
C ALA A 592 7.42 14.70 -24.08
N ALA A 593 7.99 14.60 -25.29
CA ALA A 593 7.80 15.57 -26.35
C ALA A 593 6.36 15.58 -26.87
N TRP A 594 5.73 14.40 -26.96
CA TRP A 594 4.34 14.25 -27.43
C TRP A 594 3.34 15.10 -26.64
N TYR A 595 3.49 15.26 -25.32
CA TYR A 595 2.59 16.13 -24.56
C TYR A 595 2.67 17.60 -25.00
N GLY A 596 3.88 18.10 -25.26
CA GLY A 596 4.07 19.46 -25.75
C GLY A 596 3.47 19.66 -27.14
N GLU A 597 3.60 18.66 -28.01
CA GLU A 597 2.99 18.68 -29.36
C GLU A 597 1.46 18.59 -29.32
N PHE A 598 0.90 17.76 -28.45
CA PHE A 598 -0.53 17.49 -28.41
C PHE A 598 -1.32 18.53 -27.59
N PHE A 599 -0.79 18.97 -26.44
CA PHE A 599 -1.47 19.88 -25.53
C PHE A 599 -0.94 21.31 -25.58
N GLY A 600 0.21 21.57 -26.22
CA GLY A 600 0.82 22.90 -26.30
C GLY A 600 1.13 23.46 -24.90
N ASP A 601 0.82 24.74 -24.69
CA ASP A 601 1.01 25.45 -23.41
C ASP A 601 0.21 24.88 -22.24
N ARG A 602 -0.70 23.93 -22.50
CA ARG A 602 -1.47 23.23 -21.47
C ARG A 602 -0.71 22.04 -20.86
N ALA A 603 0.42 21.64 -21.44
CA ALA A 603 1.33 20.67 -20.87
C ALA A 603 2.50 21.36 -20.15
N VAL A 604 2.72 21.00 -18.88
CA VAL A 604 3.88 21.44 -18.09
C VAL A 604 4.83 20.25 -17.95
N LEU A 605 6.01 20.37 -18.55
CA LEU A 605 7.05 19.35 -18.56
C LEU A 605 8.17 19.73 -17.59
N HIS A 606 8.23 19.06 -16.44
CA HIS A 606 9.33 19.23 -15.49
C HIS A 606 10.53 18.38 -15.89
N PRO A 607 11.77 18.86 -15.70
CA PRO A 607 12.97 18.10 -16.04
C PRO A 607 13.15 16.87 -15.14
N GLU A 608 12.75 16.99 -13.87
CA GLU A 608 12.99 16.00 -12.83
C GLU A 608 11.77 15.87 -11.91
N GLY A 609 11.65 14.72 -11.26
CA GLY A 609 10.48 14.36 -10.48
C GLY A 609 10.16 12.88 -10.36
N GLY A 610 10.72 12.04 -11.24
CA GLY A 610 10.33 10.64 -11.36
C GLY A 610 8.85 10.50 -11.69
N HIS A 611 8.22 9.41 -11.27
CA HIS A 611 6.78 9.24 -11.31
C HIS A 611 6.13 9.81 -10.04
N LEU A 612 5.38 10.91 -10.16
CA LEU A 612 4.63 11.59 -9.08
C LEU A 612 5.47 12.19 -7.93
N GLY A 613 6.81 12.07 -7.95
CA GLY A 613 7.67 12.51 -6.85
C GLY A 613 7.53 13.99 -6.49
N ASN A 614 7.21 14.85 -7.46
CA ASN A 614 7.03 16.29 -7.23
C ASN A 614 5.78 16.63 -6.41
N MET A 615 4.80 15.73 -6.30
CA MET A 615 3.52 16.06 -5.66
C MET A 615 3.66 16.42 -4.17
N SER A 616 4.75 16.01 -3.52
CA SER A 616 5.07 16.40 -2.15
C SER A 616 5.73 17.79 -2.03
N ARG A 617 6.14 18.40 -3.15
CA ARG A 617 6.82 19.69 -3.16
C ARG A 617 5.81 20.85 -3.10
N PRO A 618 6.03 21.86 -2.22
CA PRO A 618 5.11 22.99 -2.09
C PRO A 618 4.91 23.81 -3.37
N ASP A 619 5.96 23.97 -4.19
CA ASP A 619 5.89 24.71 -5.46
C ASP A 619 5.02 23.99 -6.49
N TYR A 620 5.16 22.67 -6.59
CA TYR A 620 4.32 21.83 -7.45
C TYR A 620 2.85 21.85 -6.98
N GLN A 621 2.62 21.80 -5.67
CA GLN A 621 1.29 21.94 -5.09
C GLN A 621 0.63 23.29 -5.40
N GLN A 622 1.41 24.37 -5.41
CA GLN A 622 0.93 25.68 -5.84
C GLN A 622 0.53 25.68 -7.31
N ALA A 623 1.36 25.12 -8.20
CA ALA A 623 1.04 25.02 -9.61
C ALA A 623 -0.27 24.25 -9.88
N MET A 624 -0.53 23.17 -9.13
CA MET A 624 -1.81 22.44 -9.22
C MET A 624 -3.00 23.34 -8.85
N ARG A 625 -2.88 24.15 -7.80
CA ARG A 625 -3.91 25.11 -7.38
C ARG A 625 -4.17 26.16 -8.46
N ASP A 626 -3.11 26.73 -9.02
CA ASP A 626 -3.22 27.76 -10.06
C ASP A 626 -3.97 27.25 -11.30
N VAL A 627 -3.73 25.99 -11.69
CA VAL A 627 -4.45 25.35 -12.80
C VAL A 627 -5.93 25.16 -12.48
N LEU A 628 -6.26 24.62 -11.30
CA LEU A 628 -7.64 24.34 -10.91
C LEU A 628 -8.44 25.61 -10.65
N ASP A 629 -7.79 26.71 -10.30
CA ASP A 629 -8.42 28.01 -10.10
C ASP A 629 -8.92 28.64 -11.41
N ARG A 630 -8.40 28.22 -12.56
CA ARG A 630 -8.92 28.60 -13.88
C ARG A 630 -10.34 28.09 -14.14
N ALA A 631 -10.79 27.05 -13.43
CA ALA A 631 -12.17 26.55 -13.50
C ALA A 631 -13.25 27.61 -13.16
N ARG A 632 -12.83 28.77 -12.62
CA ARG A 632 -13.69 29.89 -12.23
C ARG A 632 -13.86 30.95 -13.32
N GLN A 633 -12.96 31.00 -14.29
CA GLN A 633 -12.96 31.96 -15.40
C GLN A 633 -13.73 31.39 -16.57
#